data_AF-A0A4U8WAC6-F1
#
_entry.id   AF-A0A4U8WAC6-F1
#
_cell.length_a   1.000
_cell.length_b   1.000
_cell.length_c   1.000
_cell.angle_alpha   90.00
_cell.angle_beta   90.00
_cell.angle_gamma   90.00
#
_symmetry.space_group_name_H-M   'P 1'
#
loop_
_entity.id
_entity.type
_entity.pdbx_description
1 polymer ?
#
loop_
_entity_poly.entity_id
_entity_poly.type
_entity_poly.pdbx_seq_one_letter_code
_entity_poly.pdbx_strand_id
1 'polypeptide(L)'
;MKQILAILLLIMIVNCKAQSPVYTLGNNDIPGIIPNNAYIKDVNNILNKFEGTWKYSENGKIFTISLQKIKIDLQGYFKDLLRGNYKYVSNNLTLADTTNYPLSDANLSGARLWEGDSNKITLFFYDPERPKMSTRVTLTYSNINGVEKLHWDLKLTGYVSSRNPNMNQAIDFRVPTNVELIKQ
;
A
#
# COMPACT_ATOMS: atom_id res chain seq x y z
N MET A 1 -52.16 -8.42 -23.56
CA MET A 1 -51.50 -7.38 -22.74
C MET A 1 -51.11 -7.87 -21.35
N LYS A 2 -52.03 -8.43 -20.53
CA LYS A 2 -51.71 -8.94 -19.18
C LYS A 2 -50.60 -10.01 -19.14
N GLN A 3 -50.58 -10.94 -20.10
CA GLN A 3 -49.55 -11.98 -20.20
C GLN A 3 -48.17 -11.44 -20.63
N ILE A 4 -48.14 -10.44 -21.52
CA ILE A 4 -46.90 -9.77 -21.93
C ILE A 4 -46.29 -9.02 -20.75
N LEU A 5 -47.12 -8.34 -19.94
CA LEU A 5 -46.66 -7.66 -18.73
C LEU A 5 -46.06 -8.64 -17.70
N ALA A 6 -46.68 -9.81 -17.54
CA ALA A 6 -46.22 -10.86 -16.64
C ALA A 6 -44.87 -11.45 -17.08
N ILE A 7 -44.68 -11.66 -18.39
CA ILE A 7 -43.41 -12.13 -18.97
C ILE A 7 -42.30 -11.07 -18.80
N LEU A 8 -42.63 -9.79 -19.01
CA LEU A 8 -41.69 -8.68 -18.80
C LEU A 8 -41.23 -8.59 -17.34
N LEU A 9 -42.15 -8.79 -16.38
CA LEU A 9 -41.85 -8.81 -14.95
C LEU A 9 -40.96 -10.01 -14.58
N LEU A 10 -41.18 -11.18 -15.19
CA LEU A 10 -40.38 -12.39 -14.95
C LEU A 10 -38.94 -12.25 -15.46
N ILE A 11 -38.73 -11.55 -16.59
CA ILE A 11 -37.40 -11.28 -17.16
C ILE A 11 -36.60 -10.28 -16.31
N MET A 12 -37.27 -9.39 -15.57
CA MET A 12 -36.61 -8.46 -14.64
C MET A 12 -36.05 -9.19 -13.40
N ILE A 13 -36.69 -10.27 -12.94
CA ILE A 13 -36.30 -10.99 -11.72
C ILE A 13 -35.05 -11.86 -11.96
N VAL A 14 -34.88 -12.41 -13.17
CA VAL A 14 -33.72 -13.25 -13.53
C VAL A 14 -32.42 -12.46 -13.76
N ASN A 15 -32.49 -11.13 -13.82
CA ASN A 15 -31.33 -10.26 -13.95
C ASN A 15 -30.77 -9.76 -12.61
N CYS A 16 -31.24 -10.30 -11.48
CA CYS A 16 -30.62 -10.06 -10.18
C CYS A 16 -29.28 -10.79 -10.09
N LYS A 17 -28.23 -10.25 -10.74
CA LYS A 17 -26.86 -10.58 -10.35
C LYS A 17 -26.68 -10.02 -8.95
N ALA A 18 -26.56 -10.89 -7.95
CA ALA A 18 -26.22 -10.47 -6.59
C ALA A 18 -24.96 -9.57 -6.66
N GLN A 19 -25.11 -8.32 -6.24
CA GLN A 19 -23.99 -7.37 -6.26
C GLN A 19 -22.92 -7.89 -5.29
N SER A 20 -21.69 -8.02 -5.77
CA SER A 20 -20.55 -8.36 -4.92
C SER A 20 -20.51 -7.42 -3.71
N PRO A 21 -20.35 -7.94 -2.47
CA PRO A 21 -20.34 -7.10 -1.30
C PRO A 21 -19.12 -6.17 -1.33
N VAL A 22 -19.36 -4.90 -1.03
CA VAL A 22 -18.31 -3.86 -0.94
C VAL A 22 -18.18 -3.46 0.52
N TYR A 23 -16.96 -3.56 1.05
CA TYR A 23 -16.59 -3.14 2.40
C TYR A 23 -15.73 -1.90 2.32
N THR A 24 -15.91 -0.96 3.24
CA THR A 24 -15.10 0.25 3.29
C THR A 24 -13.77 -0.04 3.99
N LEU A 25 -12.66 0.29 3.33
CA LEU A 25 -11.32 0.13 3.90
C LEU A 25 -11.21 0.84 5.26
N GLY A 26 -10.74 0.11 6.28
CA GLY A 26 -10.55 0.64 7.63
C GLY A 26 -11.81 0.68 8.49
N ASN A 27 -12.93 0.17 7.98
CA ASN A 27 -14.17 0.08 8.73
C ASN A 27 -14.28 -1.25 9.50
N ASN A 28 -15.04 -1.24 10.59
CA ASN A 28 -15.17 -2.38 11.51
C ASN A 28 -16.18 -3.44 11.04
N ASP A 29 -16.86 -3.18 9.92
CA ASP A 29 -17.82 -4.08 9.28
C ASP A 29 -17.17 -5.13 8.36
N ILE A 30 -15.84 -5.08 8.20
CA ILE A 30 -15.08 -6.09 7.44
C ILE A 30 -15.11 -7.41 8.21
N PRO A 31 -15.71 -8.49 7.66
CA PRO A 31 -15.78 -9.77 8.35
C PRO A 31 -14.41 -10.42 8.47
N GLY A 32 -14.21 -11.25 9.50
CA GLY A 32 -12.95 -12.01 9.66
C GLY A 32 -12.67 -12.98 8.51
N ILE A 33 -13.72 -13.47 7.85
CA ILE A 33 -13.65 -14.26 6.61
C ILE A 33 -14.29 -13.43 5.51
N ILE A 34 -13.48 -13.00 4.54
CA ILE A 34 -13.95 -12.18 3.42
C ILE A 34 -14.67 -13.08 2.40
N PRO A 35 -15.92 -12.76 2.02
CA PRO A 35 -16.63 -13.53 1.00
C PRO A 35 -15.94 -13.49 -0.36
N ASN A 36 -16.10 -14.56 -1.14
CA ASN A 36 -15.63 -14.59 -2.52
C ASN A 36 -16.28 -13.46 -3.36
N ASN A 37 -15.50 -12.92 -4.28
CA ASN A 37 -15.77 -11.75 -5.12
C ASN A 37 -16.09 -10.46 -4.37
N ALA A 38 -15.89 -10.39 -3.04
CA ALA A 38 -16.02 -9.15 -2.29
C ALA A 38 -14.98 -8.11 -2.70
N TYR A 39 -15.20 -6.86 -2.31
CA TYR A 39 -14.25 -5.78 -2.54
C TYR A 39 -14.08 -4.92 -1.29
N ILE A 40 -12.87 -4.92 -0.70
CA ILE A 40 -12.46 -3.95 0.31
C ILE A 40 -11.97 -2.69 -0.40
N LYS A 41 -12.84 -1.69 -0.51
CA LYS A 41 -12.63 -0.49 -1.33
C LYS A 41 -12.27 0.71 -0.47
N ASP A 42 -11.35 1.55 -0.94
CA ASP A 42 -11.07 2.86 -0.37
C ASP A 42 -12.16 3.87 -0.78
N VAL A 43 -13.37 3.70 -0.25
CA VAL A 43 -14.55 4.52 -0.58
C VAL A 43 -14.33 6.00 -0.24
N ASN A 44 -13.63 6.26 0.87
CA ASN A 44 -13.40 7.60 1.41
C ASN A 44 -12.14 8.27 0.83
N ASN A 45 -11.49 7.66 -0.17
CA ASN A 45 -10.27 8.18 -0.80
C ASN A 45 -9.14 8.48 0.21
N ILE A 46 -9.08 7.71 1.30
CA ILE A 46 -8.09 7.92 2.35
C ILE A 46 -6.68 7.71 1.78
N LEU A 47 -6.51 6.76 0.85
CA LEU A 47 -5.20 6.43 0.29
C LEU A 47 -4.66 7.49 -0.67
N ASN A 48 -5.52 8.35 -1.23
CA ASN A 48 -5.12 9.39 -2.18
C ASN A 48 -4.08 10.36 -1.57
N LYS A 49 -4.16 10.61 -0.26
CA LYS A 49 -3.20 11.51 0.42
C LYS A 49 -1.76 10.95 0.44
N PHE A 50 -1.60 9.64 0.24
CA PHE A 50 -0.29 8.96 0.24
C PHE A 50 0.24 8.68 -1.17
N GLU A 51 -0.65 8.58 -2.16
CA GLU A 51 -0.31 8.32 -3.55
C GLU A 51 0.51 9.47 -4.17
N GLY A 52 1.61 9.16 -4.84
CA GLY A 52 2.49 10.12 -5.50
C GLY A 52 3.97 9.91 -5.19
N THR A 53 4.79 10.85 -5.64
CA THR A 53 6.24 10.85 -5.38
C THR A 53 6.57 11.75 -4.20
N TRP A 54 7.40 11.25 -3.29
CA TRP A 54 7.81 11.94 -2.07
C TRP A 54 9.33 11.94 -1.96
N LYS A 55 9.92 13.05 -1.55
CA LYS A 55 11.37 13.24 -1.49
C LYS A 55 11.82 13.83 -0.17
N TYR A 56 12.81 13.21 0.44
CA TYR A 56 13.67 13.78 1.47
C TYR A 56 14.99 14.18 0.82
N SER A 57 15.48 15.38 1.15
CA SER A 57 16.72 15.92 0.59
C SER A 57 17.42 16.81 1.61
N GLU A 58 18.47 16.30 2.24
CA GLU A 58 19.21 17.02 3.28
C GLU A 58 20.65 16.48 3.36
N ASN A 59 21.64 17.35 3.60
CA ASN A 59 23.04 16.95 3.86
C ASN A 59 23.62 15.95 2.84
N GLY A 60 23.34 16.14 1.55
CA GLY A 60 23.81 15.27 0.47
C GLY A 60 23.08 13.93 0.34
N LYS A 61 22.04 13.69 1.15
CA LYS A 61 21.17 12.50 1.11
C LYS A 61 19.88 12.83 0.38
N ILE A 62 19.51 12.00 -0.59
CA ILE A 62 18.25 12.08 -1.32
C ILE A 62 17.55 10.73 -1.22
N PHE A 63 16.40 10.70 -0.55
CA PHE A 63 15.55 9.53 -0.46
C PHE A 63 14.22 9.82 -1.14
N THR A 64 13.84 9.00 -2.11
CA THR A 64 12.61 9.16 -2.88
C THR A 64 11.79 7.89 -2.80
N ILE A 65 10.49 8.02 -2.58
CA ILE A 65 9.52 6.94 -2.73
C ILE A 65 8.45 7.36 -3.73
N SER A 66 7.90 6.38 -4.47
CA SER A 66 6.76 6.59 -5.35
C SER A 66 5.70 5.56 -5.02
N LEU A 67 4.52 6.02 -4.58
CA LEU A 67 3.38 5.18 -4.20
C LEU A 67 2.24 5.36 -5.20
N GLN A 68 1.57 4.26 -5.56
CA GLN A 68 0.39 4.24 -6.41
C GLN A 68 -0.72 3.45 -5.73
N LYS A 69 -1.95 3.95 -5.82
CA LYS A 69 -3.12 3.22 -5.37
C LYS A 69 -3.50 2.19 -6.43
N ILE A 70 -3.60 0.93 -6.01
CA ILE A 70 -3.99 -0.17 -6.90
C ILE A 70 -5.13 -0.98 -6.30
N LYS A 71 -5.91 -1.60 -7.20
CA LYS A 71 -6.83 -2.69 -6.86
C LYS A 71 -6.10 -4.01 -7.10
N ILE A 72 -5.99 -4.83 -6.05
CA ILE A 72 -5.38 -6.16 -6.12
C ILE A 72 -6.43 -7.26 -5.94
N ASP A 73 -6.24 -8.41 -6.59
CA ASP A 73 -6.93 -9.66 -6.29
C ASP A 73 -6.13 -10.45 -5.24
N LEU A 74 -6.78 -10.73 -4.10
CA LEU A 74 -6.23 -11.47 -2.96
C LEU A 74 -6.91 -12.84 -2.85
N GLN A 75 -6.77 -13.64 -3.90
CA GLN A 75 -7.26 -15.03 -3.97
C GLN A 75 -8.76 -15.11 -3.67
N GLY A 76 -9.55 -14.42 -4.48
CA GLY A 76 -11.01 -14.52 -4.43
C GLY A 76 -11.70 -13.30 -3.83
N TYR A 77 -10.99 -12.25 -3.44
CA TYR A 77 -11.59 -10.94 -3.18
C TYR A 77 -10.65 -9.82 -3.61
N PHE A 78 -11.20 -8.64 -3.84
CA PHE A 78 -10.44 -7.47 -4.25
C PHE A 78 -10.15 -6.55 -3.08
N LYS A 79 -9.02 -5.82 -3.14
CA LYS A 79 -8.68 -4.82 -2.15
C LYS A 79 -7.96 -3.62 -2.75
N ASP A 80 -8.31 -2.42 -2.31
CA ASP A 80 -7.49 -1.24 -2.57
C ASP A 80 -6.32 -1.16 -1.57
N LEU A 81 -5.12 -0.96 -2.09
CA LEU A 81 -3.91 -0.74 -1.30
C LEU A 81 -2.90 0.12 -2.06
N LEU A 82 -1.82 0.51 -1.39
CA LEU A 82 -0.70 1.21 -2.01
C LEU A 82 0.40 0.21 -2.39
N ARG A 83 0.98 0.40 -3.56
CA ARG A 83 2.24 -0.21 -3.97
C ARG A 83 3.23 0.83 -4.42
N GLY A 84 4.52 0.55 -4.25
CA GLY A 84 5.53 1.50 -4.67
C GLY A 84 6.95 1.03 -4.54
N ASN A 85 7.85 1.88 -5.02
CA ASN A 85 9.29 1.64 -5.07
C ASN A 85 10.04 2.84 -4.50
N TYR A 86 11.34 2.68 -4.28
CA TYR A 86 12.16 3.68 -3.65
C TYR A 86 13.54 3.79 -4.30
N LYS A 87 14.18 4.94 -4.06
CA LYS A 87 15.57 5.20 -4.42
C LYS A 87 16.23 5.99 -3.31
N TYR A 88 17.46 5.61 -2.98
CA TYR A 88 18.28 6.31 -2.02
C TYR A 88 19.68 6.57 -2.56
N VAL A 89 20.06 7.85 -2.55
CA VAL A 89 21.36 8.36 -2.97
C VAL A 89 21.97 9.13 -1.82
N SER A 90 23.26 8.90 -1.54
CA SER A 90 24.02 9.66 -0.54
C SER A 90 25.35 10.07 -1.16
N ASN A 91 25.64 11.38 -1.18
CA ASN A 91 26.88 11.94 -1.73
C ASN A 91 27.17 11.43 -3.16
N ASN A 92 26.15 11.47 -4.03
CA ASN A 92 26.17 10.97 -5.41
C ASN A 92 26.35 9.44 -5.59
N LEU A 93 26.45 8.68 -4.50
CA LEU A 93 26.45 7.21 -4.53
C LEU A 93 25.02 6.69 -4.36
N THR A 94 24.57 5.88 -5.33
CA THR A 94 23.28 5.17 -5.20
C THR A 94 23.45 3.99 -4.25
N LEU A 95 22.79 4.04 -3.10
CA LEU A 95 22.88 3.02 -2.05
C LEU A 95 21.76 1.97 -2.18
N ALA A 96 20.61 2.37 -2.72
CA ALA A 96 19.51 1.47 -3.04
C ALA A 96 18.66 2.07 -4.16
N ASP A 97 18.22 1.25 -5.11
CA ASP A 97 17.33 1.66 -6.19
C ASP A 97 16.44 0.49 -6.57
N THR A 98 15.13 0.67 -6.45
CA THR A 98 14.14 -0.31 -6.89
C THR A 98 13.16 0.28 -7.92
N THR A 99 13.50 1.43 -8.50
CA THR A 99 12.60 2.17 -9.40
C THR A 99 12.29 1.45 -10.70
N ASN A 100 13.15 0.50 -11.10
CA ASN A 100 12.96 -0.36 -12.26
C ASN A 100 12.08 -1.60 -11.99
N TYR A 101 11.66 -1.83 -10.74
CA TYR A 101 10.85 -2.99 -10.38
C TYR A 101 9.39 -2.74 -10.80
N PRO A 102 8.71 -3.71 -11.41
CA PRO A 102 7.30 -3.56 -11.73
C PRO A 102 6.46 -3.47 -10.46
N LEU A 103 5.29 -2.83 -10.52
CA LEU A 103 4.38 -2.76 -9.36
C LEU A 103 3.92 -4.14 -8.86
N SER A 104 3.99 -5.19 -9.70
CA SER A 104 3.74 -6.57 -9.28
C SER A 104 4.70 -7.01 -8.17
N ASP A 105 5.94 -6.52 -8.21
CA ASP A 105 7.04 -6.85 -7.31
C ASP A 105 7.50 -5.65 -6.48
N ALA A 106 6.54 -4.74 -6.20
CA ALA A 106 6.79 -3.51 -5.48
C ALA A 106 7.40 -3.73 -4.08
N ASN A 107 8.36 -2.88 -3.72
CA ASN A 107 9.09 -2.95 -2.46
C ASN A 107 8.36 -2.30 -1.28
N LEU A 108 7.35 -1.50 -1.56
CA LEU A 108 6.39 -0.97 -0.61
C LEU A 108 5.02 -1.54 -0.98
N SER A 109 4.32 -2.13 0.00
CA SER A 109 3.00 -2.71 -0.26
C SER A 109 2.13 -2.75 0.99
N GLY A 110 0.86 -2.38 0.85
CA GLY A 110 -0.13 -2.45 1.91
C GLY A 110 -0.93 -1.16 2.04
N ALA A 111 -1.73 -1.07 3.11
CA ALA A 111 -2.48 0.13 3.49
C ALA A 111 -3.20 -0.14 4.83
N ARG A 112 -2.48 -0.59 5.87
CA ARG A 112 -3.12 -0.80 7.17
C ARG A 112 -3.36 0.56 7.82
N LEU A 113 -4.61 0.98 7.88
CA LEU A 113 -5.02 2.19 8.59
C LEU A 113 -4.84 2.02 10.10
N TRP A 114 -4.46 3.11 10.76
CA TRP A 114 -4.47 3.19 12.21
C TRP A 114 -5.86 3.59 12.69
N GLU A 115 -6.32 2.96 13.77
CA GLU A 115 -7.64 3.23 14.32
C GLU A 115 -7.74 4.69 14.77
N GLY A 116 -8.80 5.37 14.35
CA GLY A 116 -9.03 6.79 14.66
C GLY A 116 -8.14 7.78 13.91
N ASP A 117 -7.18 7.33 13.09
CA ASP A 117 -6.24 8.22 12.38
C ASP A 117 -6.12 7.86 10.90
N SER A 118 -6.94 8.52 10.08
CA SER A 118 -6.88 8.36 8.62
C SER A 118 -5.60 8.93 7.98
N ASN A 119 -4.82 9.73 8.72
CA ASN A 119 -3.57 10.29 8.24
C ASN A 119 -2.39 9.35 8.50
N LYS A 120 -2.63 8.19 9.09
CA LYS A 120 -1.57 7.25 9.46
C LYS A 120 -1.84 5.85 8.91
N ILE A 121 -0.87 5.35 8.15
CA ILE A 121 -0.91 4.00 7.58
C ILE A 121 0.38 3.25 7.88
N THR A 122 0.29 1.92 7.85
CA THR A 122 1.47 1.04 7.84
C THR A 122 1.51 0.22 6.56
N LEU A 123 2.69 0.19 5.95
CA LEU A 123 3.05 -0.63 4.78
C LEU A 123 4.11 -1.64 5.18
N PHE A 124 4.18 -2.75 4.44
CA PHE A 124 5.40 -3.55 4.38
C PHE A 124 6.46 -2.81 3.58
N PHE A 125 7.70 -2.89 4.04
CA PHE A 125 8.88 -2.44 3.31
C PHE A 125 9.79 -3.64 3.10
N TYR A 126 10.20 -3.87 1.87
CA TYR A 126 11.08 -4.95 1.49
C TYR A 126 12.29 -4.39 0.75
N ASP A 127 13.46 -4.61 1.32
CA ASP A 127 14.73 -4.31 0.67
C ASP A 127 15.29 -5.63 0.09
N PRO A 128 15.45 -5.74 -1.24
CA PRO A 128 15.89 -6.98 -1.89
C PRO A 128 17.33 -7.37 -1.50
N GLU A 129 18.16 -6.41 -1.06
CA GLU A 129 19.52 -6.64 -0.57
C GLU A 129 19.56 -6.83 0.95
N ARG A 130 18.43 -6.74 1.65
CA ARG A 130 18.27 -7.10 3.07
C ARG A 130 17.14 -8.12 3.24
N PRO A 131 17.19 -9.26 2.54
CA PRO A 131 16.10 -10.24 2.49
C PRO A 131 15.80 -10.90 3.86
N LYS A 132 16.74 -10.80 4.82
CA LYS A 132 16.54 -11.26 6.20
C LYS A 132 15.66 -10.35 7.03
N MET A 133 15.52 -9.08 6.69
CA MET A 133 14.84 -8.11 7.54
C MET A 133 13.36 -8.06 7.20
N SER A 134 12.51 -8.45 8.15
CA SER A 134 11.08 -8.16 8.07
C SER A 134 10.85 -6.76 8.61
N THR A 135 10.41 -5.83 7.76
CA THR A 135 10.25 -4.43 8.17
C THR A 135 8.90 -3.87 7.80
N ARG A 136 8.48 -2.86 8.54
CA ARG A 136 7.27 -2.08 8.26
C ARG A 136 7.59 -0.61 8.36
N VAL A 137 7.00 0.16 7.47
CA VAL A 137 7.04 1.62 7.53
C VAL A 137 5.68 2.15 7.95
N THR A 138 5.69 3.05 8.91
CA THR A 138 4.54 3.88 9.24
C THR A 138 4.70 5.21 8.53
N LEU A 139 3.65 5.62 7.83
CA LEU A 139 3.57 6.87 7.10
C LEU A 139 2.51 7.75 7.76
N THR A 140 2.90 8.95 8.17
CA THR A 140 1.97 9.95 8.73
C THR A 140 1.90 11.16 7.81
N TYR A 141 0.74 11.36 7.20
CA TYR A 141 0.47 12.49 6.33
C TYR A 141 0.19 13.76 7.12
N SER A 142 0.69 14.89 6.63
CA SER A 142 0.26 16.22 7.08
C SER A 142 0.32 17.21 5.93
N ASN A 143 -0.45 18.30 6.03
CA ASN A 143 -0.40 19.40 5.10
C ASN A 143 -0.34 20.71 5.91
N ILE A 144 0.78 21.42 5.79
CA ILE A 144 1.02 22.66 6.53
C ILE A 144 1.20 23.76 5.49
N ASN A 145 0.25 24.70 5.45
CA ASN A 145 0.27 25.83 4.52
C ASN A 145 0.41 25.42 3.04
N GLY A 146 -0.23 24.33 2.63
CA GLY A 146 -0.19 23.81 1.25
C GLY A 146 1.03 22.92 0.94
N VAL A 147 1.96 22.77 1.89
CA VAL A 147 3.08 21.84 1.76
C VAL A 147 2.67 20.49 2.33
N GLU A 148 2.46 19.54 1.42
CA GLU A 148 2.19 18.14 1.77
C GLU A 148 3.48 17.45 2.24
N LYS A 149 3.38 16.80 3.39
CA LYS A 149 4.47 16.12 4.08
C LYS A 149 4.08 14.70 4.42
N LEU A 150 5.08 13.82 4.38
CA LEU A 150 4.95 12.45 4.80
C LEU A 150 6.07 12.10 5.77
N HIS A 151 5.70 11.93 7.04
CA HIS A 151 6.63 11.42 8.03
C HIS A 151 6.81 9.92 7.82
N TRP A 152 8.04 9.53 7.52
CA TRP A 152 8.49 8.16 7.29
C TRP A 152 9.11 7.60 8.57
N ASP A 153 8.55 6.52 9.11
CA ASP A 153 9.07 5.80 10.30
C ASP A 153 9.19 4.30 10.01
N LEU A 154 10.37 3.88 9.56
CA LEU A 154 10.72 2.51 9.22
C LEU A 154 11.26 1.76 10.44
N LYS A 155 10.67 0.59 10.70
CA LYS A 155 11.02 -0.25 11.85
C LYS A 155 11.23 -1.70 11.45
N LEU A 156 12.21 -2.32 12.10
CA LEU A 156 12.40 -3.76 12.08
C LEU A 156 11.26 -4.41 12.88
N THR A 157 10.66 -5.44 12.31
CA THR A 157 9.57 -6.21 12.95
C THR A 157 9.97 -7.65 13.23
N GLY A 158 11.08 -8.12 12.67
CA GLY A 158 11.64 -9.44 12.92
C GLY A 158 12.65 -9.82 11.85
N TYR A 159 13.13 -11.06 11.94
CA TYR A 159 14.04 -11.62 10.97
C TYR A 159 13.41 -12.84 10.29
N VAL A 160 13.61 -12.94 8.99
CA VAL A 160 13.23 -14.12 8.21
C VAL A 160 14.28 -15.20 8.43
N SER A 161 13.83 -16.36 8.89
CA SER A 161 14.64 -17.58 8.82
C SER A 161 14.50 -18.18 7.44
N SER A 162 15.63 -18.41 6.76
CA SER A 162 15.65 -19.08 5.45
C SER A 162 16.69 -20.19 5.49
N ARG A 163 16.35 -21.33 4.88
CA ARG A 163 17.29 -22.43 4.65
C ARG A 163 18.17 -22.19 3.42
N ASN A 164 17.99 -21.09 2.70
CA ASN A 164 18.83 -20.73 1.58
C ASN A 164 20.23 -20.30 2.09
N PRO A 165 21.30 -21.08 1.86
CA PRO A 165 22.63 -20.75 2.35
C PRO A 165 23.22 -19.51 1.67
N ASN A 166 22.71 -19.14 0.50
CA ASN A 166 23.19 -18.00 -0.30
C ASN A 166 22.42 -16.70 -0.02
N MET A 167 21.47 -16.71 0.92
CA MET A 167 20.74 -15.51 1.30
C MET A 167 21.70 -14.48 1.90
N ASN A 168 21.62 -13.23 1.43
CA ASN A 168 22.40 -12.13 2.01
C ASN A 168 22.09 -12.02 3.52
N GLN A 169 23.15 -12.03 4.34
CA GLN A 169 23.07 -12.03 5.79
C GLN A 169 23.01 -10.64 6.43
N ALA A 170 23.15 -9.56 5.63
CA ALA A 170 23.15 -8.19 6.11
C ALA A 170 21.81 -7.81 6.78
N ILE A 171 21.91 -7.06 7.87
CA ILE A 171 20.78 -6.68 8.76
C ILE A 171 20.75 -5.18 9.10
N ASP A 172 21.55 -4.37 8.40
CA ASP A 172 21.54 -2.91 8.49
C ASP A 172 20.51 -2.31 7.52
N PHE A 173 19.92 -1.17 7.90
CA PHE A 173 19.08 -0.39 7.00
C PHE A 173 19.94 0.36 5.98
N ARG A 174 19.65 0.18 4.70
CA ARG A 174 20.28 0.96 3.62
C ARG A 174 19.65 2.32 3.41
N VAL A 175 18.40 2.52 3.85
CA VAL A 175 17.63 3.75 3.70
C VAL A 175 17.44 4.44 5.05
N PRO A 176 17.10 5.74 5.08
CA PRO A 176 16.78 6.42 6.33
C PRO A 176 15.62 5.74 7.07
N THR A 177 15.69 5.69 8.39
CA THR A 177 14.64 5.08 9.20
C THR A 177 13.60 6.07 9.70
N ASN A 178 13.96 7.34 9.85
CA ASN A 178 13.06 8.38 10.36
C ASN A 178 13.36 9.71 9.67
N VAL A 179 12.51 10.13 8.74
CA VAL A 179 12.67 11.37 7.96
C VAL A 179 11.32 11.97 7.59
N GLU A 180 11.30 13.25 7.26
CA GLU A 180 10.15 13.91 6.65
C GLU A 180 10.35 14.04 5.14
N LEU A 181 9.42 13.49 4.36
CA LEU A 181 9.41 13.58 2.91
C LEU A 181 8.45 14.69 2.48
N ILE A 182 8.80 15.42 1.43
CA ILE A 182 7.96 16.44 0.80
C ILE A 182 7.41 15.90 -0.52
N LYS A 183 6.13 16.16 -0.80
CA LYS A 183 5.53 15.83 -2.09
C LYS A 183 6.28 16.50 -3.24
N GLN A 184 6.44 15.80 -4.37
CA GLN A 184 7.06 16.32 -5.59
C GLN A 184 6.03 16.68 -6.64
#